data_AF-A0A926KJ95-F1
#
_entry.id   AF-A0A926KJ95-F1
#
_cell.length_a   1.000
_cell.length_b   1.000
_cell.length_c   1.000
_cell.angle_alpha   90.00
_cell.angle_beta   90.00
_cell.angle_gamma   90.00
#
_symmetry.space_group_name_H-M   'P 1'
#
loop_
_entity.id
_entity.type
_entity.pdbx_description
1 polymer ?
#
loop_
_entity_poly.entity_id
_entity_poly.type
_entity_poly.pdbx_seq_one_letter_code
_entity_poly.pdbx_strand_id
1 'polypeptide(L)'
;MYGEIIFRTRVFKRKKISDSAWFQANIPAAGTYDVYACWPSNSGYNTSTPFIVSTSTGNQTVYANQTLNGGKWNLLGTFTLNSGAYNVVGVSRWTSGTAYVMADAIKIVSH
;
A
#
# COMPACT_ATOMS: atom_id res chain seq x y z
N MET A 1 4.10 13.88 20.14
CA MET A 1 5.05 13.93 19.01
C MET A 1 4.70 12.74 18.12
N TYR A 2 3.74 12.90 17.22
CA TYR A 2 3.18 11.77 16.46
C TYR A 2 3.98 11.62 15.16
N GLY A 3 4.68 10.49 15.06
CA GLY A 3 5.69 10.23 14.03
C GLY A 3 5.06 9.91 12.68
N GLU A 4 5.46 10.66 11.66
CA GLU A 4 5.22 10.35 10.26
C GLU A 4 6.16 9.22 9.82
N ILE A 5 5.63 8.10 9.32
CA ILE A 5 6.44 7.00 8.79
C ILE A 5 6.32 7.00 7.25
N ILE A 6 7.39 7.40 6.57
CA ILE A 6 7.49 7.45 5.10
C ILE A 6 8.47 6.37 4.64
N PHE A 7 8.02 5.42 3.82
CA PHE A 7 8.91 4.51 3.09
C PHE A 7 9.04 4.95 1.63
N ARG A 8 10.27 5.07 1.14
CA ARG A 8 10.57 5.35 -0.28
C ARG A 8 11.35 4.18 -0.89
N THR A 9 10.75 3.55 -1.91
CA THR A 9 11.28 2.64 -2.93
C THR A 9 12.10 1.39 -2.49
N ARG A 10 11.61 0.18 -2.86
CA ARG A 10 12.43 -1.06 -2.99
C ARG A 10 12.31 -1.63 -4.41
N VAL A 11 13.45 -1.87 -5.07
CA VAL A 11 13.54 -2.60 -6.36
C VAL A 11 13.88 -4.06 -6.07
N PHE A 12 13.03 -5.02 -6.48
CA PHE A 12 13.26 -6.45 -6.28
C PHE A 12 13.60 -7.18 -7.60
N LYS A 13 14.60 -8.07 -7.55
CA LYS A 13 14.96 -8.96 -8.67
C LYS A 13 13.98 -10.14 -8.73
N ARG A 14 13.58 -10.56 -9.94
CA ARG A 14 12.53 -11.58 -10.18
C ARG A 14 12.82 -12.90 -9.46
N LYS A 15 11.83 -13.42 -8.71
CA LYS A 15 11.73 -14.82 -8.27
C LYS A 15 10.32 -15.32 -8.59
N LYS A 16 10.20 -16.52 -9.14
CA LYS A 16 8.91 -17.14 -9.52
C LYS A 16 8.24 -17.73 -8.27
N ILE A 17 7.78 -16.85 -7.38
CA ILE A 17 6.70 -17.04 -6.42
C ILE A 17 5.92 -15.70 -6.39
N SER A 18 4.60 -15.81 -6.25
CA SER A 18 3.61 -14.75 -6.28
C SER A 18 3.77 -13.75 -5.12
N ASP A 19 4.65 -12.75 -5.25
CA ASP A 19 4.91 -11.79 -4.17
C ASP A 19 4.21 -10.44 -4.40
N SER A 20 3.21 -10.15 -3.59
CA SER A 20 2.81 -8.77 -3.30
C SER A 20 4.01 -8.00 -2.73
N ALA A 21 4.19 -6.75 -3.16
CA ALA A 21 5.20 -5.88 -2.55
C ALA A 21 4.70 -5.41 -1.18
N TRP A 22 5.25 -5.97 -0.11
CA TRP A 22 4.88 -5.62 1.27
C TRP A 22 5.72 -4.46 1.82
N PHE A 23 5.02 -3.46 2.35
CA PHE A 23 5.54 -2.34 3.12
C PHE A 23 5.43 -2.68 4.60
N GLN A 24 6.59 -2.81 5.24
CA GLN A 24 6.69 -3.03 6.68
C GLN A 24 6.74 -1.70 7.40
N ALA A 25 6.02 -1.56 8.51
CA ALA A 25 6.11 -0.40 9.38
C ALA A 25 6.07 -0.85 10.85
N ASN A 26 6.71 -0.06 11.71
CA ASN A 26 6.54 -0.18 13.16
C ASN A 26 5.45 0.79 13.60
N ILE A 27 4.26 0.27 13.91
CA ILE A 27 3.14 1.09 14.36
C ILE A 27 3.31 1.39 15.86
N PRO A 28 3.40 2.66 16.26
CA PRO A 28 3.79 3.02 17.63
C PRO A 28 2.75 2.65 18.69
N ALA A 29 1.45 2.65 18.33
CA ALA A 29 0.36 2.28 19.22
C ALA A 29 -0.78 1.64 18.42
N ALA A 30 -1.52 0.70 19.03
CA ALA A 30 -2.73 0.19 18.39
C ALA A 30 -3.77 1.32 18.32
N GLY A 31 -4.47 1.46 17.19
CA GLY A 31 -5.39 2.57 16.99
C GLY A 31 -5.84 2.73 15.55
N THR A 32 -6.54 3.83 15.28
CA THR A 32 -7.05 4.17 13.96
C THR A 32 -6.02 4.96 13.17
N TYR A 33 -5.77 4.55 11.93
CA TYR A 33 -4.79 5.18 11.05
C TYR A 33 -5.36 5.38 9.65
N ASP A 34 -5.06 6.53 9.07
CA ASP A 34 -5.26 6.79 7.66
C ASP A 34 -4.08 6.23 6.86
N VAL A 35 -4.39 5.37 5.90
CA VAL A 35 -3.41 4.72 5.03
C VAL A 35 -3.51 5.31 3.64
N TYR A 36 -2.42 5.89 3.17
CA TYR A 36 -2.30 6.48 1.84
C TYR A 36 -1.30 5.71 1.00
N ALA A 37 -1.51 5.75 -0.31
CA ALA A 37 -0.56 5.28 -1.30
C ALA A 37 -0.27 6.37 -2.33
N CYS A 38 0.99 6.44 -2.75
CA CYS A 38 1.43 7.23 -3.90
C CYS A 38 1.87 6.26 -5.00
N TRP A 39 1.58 6.62 -6.24
CA TRP A 39 1.98 5.89 -7.45
C TRP A 39 2.21 6.87 -8.60
N PRO A 40 3.08 6.56 -9.58
CA PRO A 40 3.07 7.25 -10.86
C PRO A 40 1.79 6.89 -11.63
N SER A 41 1.24 7.84 -12.39
CA SER A 41 0.10 7.58 -13.29
C SER A 41 0.57 7.44 -14.73
N ASN A 42 0.05 6.44 -15.43
CA ASN A 42 0.23 6.21 -16.85
C ASN A 42 -1.01 5.50 -17.41
N SER A 43 -1.40 5.79 -18.65
CA SER A 43 -2.55 5.16 -19.30
C SER A 43 -2.40 3.64 -19.48
N GLY A 44 -1.18 3.10 -19.47
CA GLY A 44 -0.89 1.66 -19.51
C GLY A 44 -0.90 0.95 -18.15
N TYR A 45 -1.25 1.63 -17.06
CA TYR A 45 -1.29 1.04 -15.71
C TYR A 45 -2.66 0.48 -15.34
N ASN A 46 -2.67 -0.35 -14.31
CA ASN A 46 -3.86 -1.09 -13.93
C ASN A 46 -4.92 -0.18 -13.26
N THR A 47 -6.16 -0.25 -13.76
CA THR A 47 -7.30 0.53 -13.24
C THR A 47 -7.90 -0.03 -11.95
N SER A 48 -7.50 -1.22 -11.53
CA SER A 48 -7.97 -1.93 -10.35
C SER A 48 -6.82 -2.66 -9.68
N THR A 49 -5.81 -1.91 -9.24
CA THR A 49 -4.67 -2.46 -8.50
C THR A 49 -5.08 -2.79 -7.06
N PRO A 50 -4.92 -4.04 -6.60
CA PRO A 50 -5.22 -4.43 -5.22
C PRO A 50 -4.13 -4.00 -4.22
N PHE A 51 -4.53 -3.21 -3.23
CA PHE A 51 -3.79 -2.85 -2.03
C PHE A 51 -4.38 -3.59 -0.82
N ILE A 52 -3.58 -4.44 -0.19
CA ILE A 52 -3.96 -5.28 0.94
C ILE A 52 -3.44 -4.62 2.22
N VAL A 53 -4.32 -4.12 3.08
CA VAL A 53 -3.96 -3.56 4.39
C VAL A 53 -4.16 -4.63 5.46
N SER A 54 -3.13 -4.90 6.25
CA SER A 54 -3.20 -5.82 7.39
C SER A 54 -3.69 -5.04 8.62
N THR A 55 -4.95 -5.27 8.99
CA THR A 55 -5.64 -4.60 10.09
C THR A 55 -5.70 -5.49 11.33
N SER A 56 -6.20 -4.95 12.44
CA SER A 56 -6.42 -5.73 13.67
C SER A 56 -7.47 -6.84 13.53
N THR A 57 -8.36 -6.77 12.53
CA THR A 57 -9.43 -7.74 12.29
C THR A 57 -9.16 -8.68 11.11
N GLY A 58 -8.04 -8.50 10.42
CA GLY A 58 -7.64 -9.30 9.26
C GLY A 58 -7.16 -8.43 8.09
N ASN A 59 -6.92 -9.06 6.95
CA ASN A 59 -6.52 -8.33 5.75
C ASN A 59 -7.73 -7.72 5.04
N GLN A 60 -7.66 -6.43 4.71
CA GLN A 60 -8.65 -5.72 3.91
C GLN A 60 -8.04 -5.31 2.57
N THR A 61 -8.77 -5.52 1.47
CA THR A 61 -8.28 -5.16 0.13
C THR A 61 -9.01 -3.95 -0.42
N VAL A 62 -8.25 -2.94 -0.84
CA VAL A 62 -8.72 -1.74 -1.53
C VAL A 62 -8.21 -1.78 -2.97
N TYR A 63 -9.08 -1.49 -3.93
CA TYR A 63 -8.70 -1.39 -5.33
C TYR A 63 -8.51 0.08 -5.70
N ALA A 64 -7.38 0.41 -6.34
CA ALA A 64 -7.10 1.75 -6.81
C ALA A 64 -6.81 1.80 -8.31
N ASN A 65 -7.27 2.87 -8.95
CA ASN A 65 -7.00 3.14 -10.35
C ASN A 65 -5.68 3.89 -10.52
N GLN A 66 -4.64 3.19 -11.00
CA GLN A 66 -3.31 3.75 -11.18
C GLN A 66 -3.14 4.56 -12.46
N THR A 67 -4.18 4.67 -13.30
CA THR A 67 -4.17 5.60 -14.43
C THR A 67 -4.51 7.03 -13.99
N LEU A 68 -4.93 7.24 -12.74
CA LEU A 68 -5.35 8.54 -12.20
C LEU A 68 -4.47 8.97 -11.01
N ASN A 69 -4.50 10.27 -10.68
CA ASN A 69 -3.92 10.84 -9.46
C ASN A 69 -2.44 10.49 -9.18
N GLY A 70 -1.64 10.42 -10.25
CA GLY A 70 -0.21 10.11 -10.12
C GLY A 70 0.56 11.16 -9.33
N GLY A 71 1.56 10.73 -8.57
CA GLY A 71 2.44 11.60 -7.77
C GLY A 71 1.78 12.25 -6.56
N LYS A 72 0.52 11.89 -6.24
CA LYS A 72 -0.23 12.38 -5.09
C LYS A 72 -0.41 11.29 -4.04
N TRP A 73 -0.59 11.70 -2.78
CA TRP A 73 -1.05 10.80 -1.72
C TRP A 73 -2.55 10.55 -1.89
N ASN A 74 -2.90 9.34 -2.30
CA ASN A 74 -4.27 8.89 -2.44
C ASN A 74 -4.66 8.11 -1.18
N LEU A 75 -5.74 8.52 -0.51
CA LEU A 75 -6.27 7.81 0.65
C LEU A 75 -6.84 6.46 0.20
N LEU A 76 -6.33 5.37 0.77
CA LEU A 76 -6.90 4.03 0.58
C LEU A 76 -8.05 3.81 1.55
N GLY A 77 -7.95 4.38 2.75
CA GLY A 77 -8.98 4.32 3.77
C GLY A 77 -8.41 4.51 5.17
N THR A 78 -9.31 4.39 6.14
CA THR A 78 -9.03 4.50 7.56
C THR A 78 -9.18 3.12 8.20
N PHE A 79 -8.14 2.64 8.89
CA PHE A 79 -8.05 1.27 9.37
C PHE A 79 -7.61 1.21 10.83
N THR A 80 -8.13 0.25 11.59
CA THR A 80 -7.62 -0.07 12.92
C THR A 80 -6.39 -0.98 12.79
N LEU A 81 -5.23 -0.50 13.22
CA LEU A 81 -3.95 -1.21 13.12
C LEU A 81 -3.48 -1.68 14.50
N ASN A 82 -2.76 -2.80 14.53
CA ASN A 82 -2.07 -3.28 15.74
C ASN A 82 -0.77 -2.48 15.95
N SER A 83 -0.28 -2.41 17.19
CA SER A 83 1.07 -1.88 17.44
C SER A 83 2.14 -2.90 17.05
N GLY A 84 3.37 -2.41 16.82
CA GLY A 84 4.54 -3.22 16.54
C GLY A 84 4.95 -3.25 15.06
N ALA A 85 6.02 -3.99 14.77
CA ALA A 85 6.63 -4.09 13.45
C ALA A 85 6.08 -5.29 12.67
N TYR A 86 5.37 -5.03 11.56
CA TYR A 86 4.81 -6.07 10.71
C TYR A 86 4.60 -5.57 9.26
N ASN A 87 4.18 -6.47 8.36
CA ASN A 87 3.79 -6.15 6.99
C ASN A 87 2.43 -5.44 7.00
N VAL A 88 2.40 -4.12 6.87
CA VAL A 88 1.16 -3.34 7.03
C VAL A 88 0.38 -3.23 5.74
N VAL A 89 1.06 -2.99 4.61
CA VAL A 89 0.40 -2.83 3.30
C VAL A 89 1.09 -3.68 2.25
N GLY A 90 0.35 -4.47 1.50
CA GLY A 90 0.83 -5.28 0.40
C GLY A 90 0.21 -4.81 -0.91
N VAL A 91 1.02 -4.56 -1.94
CA VAL A 91 0.50 -4.26 -3.28
C VAL A 91 0.61 -5.49 -4.14
N SER A 92 -0.53 -6.05 -4.55
CA SER A 92 -0.59 -7.28 -5.33
C SER A 92 -0.64 -6.96 -6.82
N ARG A 93 0.11 -7.74 -7.61
CA ARG A 93 0.03 -7.73 -9.07
C ARG A 93 -0.98 -8.74 -9.63
N TRP A 94 -1.76 -9.38 -8.76
CA TRP A 94 -2.76 -10.35 -9.18
C TRP A 94 -4.02 -9.65 -9.67
N THR A 95 -3.93 -9.20 -10.91
CA THR A 95 -5.02 -8.55 -11.63
C THR A 95 -5.24 -9.29 -12.95
N SER A 96 -6.48 -9.33 -13.45
CA SER A 96 -6.72 -9.78 -14.82
C SER A 96 -6.14 -8.76 -15.80
N GLY A 97 -5.17 -9.17 -16.63
CA GLY A 97 -4.57 -8.34 -17.66
C GLY A 97 -3.05 -8.22 -17.60
N THR A 98 -2.48 -7.51 -18.58
CA THR A 98 -1.03 -7.31 -18.75
C THR A 98 -0.55 -5.95 -18.23
N ALA A 99 -1.45 -5.15 -17.65
CA ALA A 99 -1.17 -3.82 -17.16
C ALA A 99 -0.19 -3.85 -15.98
N TYR A 100 0.75 -2.91 -15.96
CA TYR A 100 1.73 -2.82 -14.88
C TYR A 100 1.07 -2.35 -13.58
N VAL A 101 1.52 -2.93 -12.46
CA VAL A 101 1.19 -2.51 -11.10
C VAL A 101 2.41 -1.83 -10.50
N MET A 102 2.23 -0.59 -10.04
CA MET A 102 3.28 0.24 -9.47
C MET A 102 3.05 0.44 -7.97
N ALA A 103 4.08 0.19 -7.16
CA ALA A 103 4.05 0.45 -5.72
C ALA A 103 5.20 1.40 -5.40
N ASP A 104 4.91 2.70 -5.29
CA ASP A 104 5.96 3.72 -5.05
C ASP A 104 6.16 3.94 -3.55
N ALA A 105 5.15 4.48 -2.87
CA ALA A 105 5.25 4.78 -1.44
C ALA A 105 3.91 4.60 -0.71
N ILE A 106 4.01 4.21 0.57
CA ILE A 106 2.90 4.14 1.51
C ILE A 106 3.15 5.15 2.64
N LYS A 107 2.08 5.84 3.05
CA LYS A 107 2.09 6.75 4.20
C LYS A 107 1.00 6.33 5.18
N ILE A 108 1.35 6.26 6.45
CA ILE A 108 0.44 5.89 7.55
C ILE A 108 0.43 7.05 8.54
N VAL A 109 -0.75 7.58 8.83
CA VAL A 109 -0.94 8.74 9.71
C VAL A 109 -1.94 8.34 10.80
N SER A 110 -1.64 8.64 12.06
CA SER A 110 -2.64 8.48 13.12
C SER A 110 -3.84 9.37 12.82
N HIS A 111 -5.03 8.81 12.87
CA HIS A 111 -6.26 9.58 12.68
C HIS A 111 -6.46 10.61 13.79
#